data_AF-S8CQR5-F1
#
_entry.id   AF-S8CQR5-F1
#
_cell.length_a   1.000
_cell.length_b   1.000
_cell.length_c   1.000
_cell.angle_alpha   90.00
_cell.angle_beta   90.00
_cell.angle_gamma   90.00
#
_symmetry.space_group_name_H-M   'P 1'
#
loop_
_entity.id
_entity.type
_entity.pdbx_description
1 polymer ?
#
loop_
_entity_poly.entity_id
_entity_poly.type
_entity_poly.pdbx_seq_one_letter_code
_entity_poly.pdbx_strand_id
1 'polypeptide(L)'
;DCSKLAFALRIVLLLLMAWMTLLVFNSTLIVVPISLGRLLFNSLPLLPISHGIKCNDLYAFVIGSYVIWSGLAGARYCADLIQKNTTRVLLNQIWKWCGIIVKSCALLSIWIFIIPVLIGLLFELLVIVPMRVPVDESPVFLLYQDWALGLIFLKIWTRLVMLDQMIPLVDESWRVKFERVREDGFSRLQGLWVLREIVFPIIMKLLTALCVPYVVSRGIFPILGYPLLVNSAVYRFAWLGCLLFSLLYLCGQRFHIWFRNLHNSIRDDRYLIGRRLHNYGEKL
;
A
#
# COMPACT_ATOMS: atom_id res chain seq x y z
N ASP A 1 -61.88 12.58 64.64
CA ASP A 1 -62.00 12.45 63.17
C ASP A 1 -60.93 13.19 62.37
N CYS A 2 -60.59 14.43 62.70
CA CYS A 2 -59.59 15.22 61.96
C CYS A 2 -58.17 14.58 61.88
N SER A 3 -57.73 13.85 62.90
CA SER A 3 -56.43 13.16 62.91
C SER A 3 -56.35 11.94 61.99
N LYS A 4 -57.47 11.18 61.86
CA LYS A 4 -57.58 10.04 60.94
C LYS A 4 -57.60 10.50 59.48
N LEU A 5 -58.25 11.63 59.20
CA LEU A 5 -58.27 12.29 57.89
C LEU A 5 -56.87 12.76 57.47
N ALA A 6 -56.11 13.42 58.35
CA ALA A 6 -54.75 13.86 58.04
C ALA A 6 -53.80 12.68 57.75
N PHE A 7 -53.96 11.55 58.46
CA PHE A 7 -53.19 10.34 58.22
C PHE A 7 -53.53 9.69 56.87
N ALA A 8 -54.83 9.53 56.56
CA ALA A 8 -55.29 9.03 55.27
C ALA A 8 -54.82 9.91 54.11
N LEU A 9 -54.87 11.24 54.26
CA LEU A 9 -54.44 12.20 53.25
C LEU A 9 -52.92 12.09 52.97
N ARG A 10 -52.10 11.90 54.01
CA ARG A 10 -50.64 11.65 53.83
C ARG A 10 -50.36 10.36 53.06
N ILE A 11 -51.10 9.29 53.34
CA ILE A 11 -50.95 8.02 52.63
C ILE A 11 -51.34 8.18 51.15
N VAL A 12 -52.47 8.83 50.88
CA VAL A 12 -52.94 9.09 49.51
C VAL A 12 -51.94 9.97 48.75
N LEU A 13 -51.41 11.01 49.40
CA LEU A 13 -50.40 11.90 48.80
C LEU A 13 -49.11 11.15 48.47
N LEU A 14 -48.65 10.28 49.38
CA LEU A 14 -47.44 9.48 49.20
C LEU A 14 -47.63 8.44 48.08
N LEU A 15 -48.80 7.81 48.00
CA LEU A 15 -49.15 6.89 46.93
C LEU A 15 -49.20 7.61 45.57
N LEU A 16 -49.80 8.79 45.51
CA LEU A 16 -49.83 9.63 44.31
C LEU A 16 -48.43 10.05 43.89
N MET A 17 -47.59 10.52 44.81
CA MET A 17 -46.20 10.86 44.50
C MET A 17 -45.42 9.65 43.98
N ALA A 18 -45.56 8.49 44.63
CA ALA A 18 -44.93 7.25 44.17
C ALA A 18 -45.39 6.89 42.74
N TRP A 19 -46.69 6.98 42.46
CA TRP A 19 -47.24 6.76 41.11
C TRP A 19 -46.69 7.74 40.08
N MET A 20 -46.66 9.03 40.40
CA MET A 20 -46.14 10.05 39.49
C MET A 20 -44.65 9.83 39.21
N THR A 21 -43.84 9.49 40.22
CA THR A 21 -42.42 9.18 40.01
C THR A 21 -42.21 7.93 39.16
N LEU A 22 -43.03 6.88 39.36
CA LEU A 22 -42.99 5.67 38.55
C LEU A 22 -43.34 5.95 37.09
N LEU A 23 -44.37 6.75 36.85
CA LEU A 23 -44.82 7.13 35.50
C LEU A 23 -43.75 7.96 34.78
N VAL A 24 -43.19 8.96 35.45
CA VAL A 24 -42.12 9.80 34.90
C VAL A 24 -40.88 8.94 34.60
N PHE A 25 -40.49 8.04 35.50
CA PHE A 25 -39.35 7.16 35.27
C PHE A 25 -39.53 6.23 34.06
N ASN A 26 -40.68 5.56 33.97
CA ASN A 26 -40.98 4.67 32.84
C ASN A 26 -41.07 5.43 31.51
N SER A 27 -41.68 6.61 31.50
CA SER A 27 -41.74 7.44 30.30
C SER A 27 -40.35 7.90 29.84
N THR A 28 -39.48 8.27 30.78
CA THR A 28 -38.11 8.72 30.47
C THR A 28 -37.27 7.59 29.87
N LEU A 29 -37.40 6.36 30.40
CA LEU A 29 -36.71 5.18 29.87
C LEU A 29 -37.06 4.85 28.42
N ILE A 30 -38.25 5.24 27.95
CA ILE A 30 -38.71 4.99 26.60
C ILE A 30 -38.38 6.19 25.68
N VAL A 31 -38.65 7.41 26.14
CA VAL A 31 -38.50 8.64 25.35
C VAL A 31 -37.03 8.96 25.06
N VAL A 32 -36.13 8.77 26.04
CA VAL A 32 -34.71 9.11 25.89
C VAL A 32 -34.04 8.28 24.77
N PRO A 33 -34.12 6.93 24.75
CA PRO A 33 -33.57 6.14 23.65
C PRO A 33 -34.19 6.48 22.30
N ILE A 34 -35.51 6.70 22.23
CA ILE A 34 -36.19 7.03 20.97
C ILE A 34 -35.68 8.38 20.41
N SER A 35 -35.57 9.40 21.25
CA SER A 35 -35.09 10.73 20.83
C SER A 35 -33.65 10.68 20.32
N LEU A 36 -32.76 9.95 21.01
CA LEU A 36 -31.38 9.72 20.59
C LEU A 36 -31.29 8.95 19.27
N GLY A 37 -32.07 7.88 19.13
CA GLY A 37 -32.13 7.10 17.89
C GLY A 37 -32.59 7.92 16.70
N ARG A 38 -33.63 8.75 16.86
CA ARG A 38 -34.11 9.67 15.82
C ARG A 38 -33.06 10.71 15.43
N LEU A 39 -32.34 11.27 16.40
CA LEU A 39 -31.27 12.25 16.15
C LEU A 39 -30.15 11.63 15.31
N LEU A 40 -29.73 10.41 15.66
CA LEU A 40 -28.71 9.68 14.91
C LEU A 40 -29.14 9.40 13.47
N PHE A 41 -30.37 8.93 13.26
CA PHE A 41 -30.94 8.73 11.92
C PHE A 41 -30.95 10.02 11.08
N ASN A 42 -31.31 11.15 11.69
CA ASN A 42 -31.36 12.44 10.98
C ASN A 42 -29.96 13.00 10.69
N SER A 43 -28.99 12.73 11.56
CA SER A 43 -27.60 13.21 11.42
C SER A 43 -26.74 12.40 10.44
N LEU A 44 -27.17 11.20 10.07
CA LEU A 44 -26.46 10.29 9.17
C LEU A 44 -27.21 10.13 7.83
N PRO A 45 -27.14 11.11 6.92
CA PRO A 45 -27.73 11.01 5.58
C PRO A 45 -27.03 9.97 4.66
N LEU A 46 -25.99 9.28 5.14
CA LEU A 46 -25.10 8.41 4.38
C LEU A 46 -25.48 6.93 4.38
N LEU A 47 -26.49 6.50 5.15
CA LEU A 47 -26.92 5.10 5.12
C LEU A 47 -28.00 4.91 4.04
N PRO A 48 -27.73 4.17 2.94
CA PRO A 48 -28.64 3.95 1.81
C PRO A 48 -29.87 3.09 2.15
N ILE A 49 -30.14 2.86 3.44
CA ILE A 49 -31.21 2.01 3.96
C ILE A 49 -32.46 2.84 4.31
N SER A 50 -32.34 4.18 4.40
CA SER A 50 -33.44 5.06 4.84
C SER A 50 -34.42 5.47 3.74
N HIS A 51 -34.16 5.20 2.46
CA HIS A 51 -34.98 5.69 1.36
C HIS A 51 -36.29 4.89 1.09
N GLY A 52 -36.64 3.94 1.96
CA GLY A 52 -37.86 3.13 1.75
C GLY A 52 -38.44 2.44 2.98
N ILE A 53 -37.72 2.38 4.11
CA ILE A 53 -38.24 1.82 5.36
C ILE A 53 -38.77 3.00 6.19
N LYS A 54 -40.10 3.13 6.31
CA LYS A 54 -40.72 4.07 7.25
C LYS A 54 -40.03 3.92 8.61
N CYS A 55 -39.45 5.01 9.14
CA CYS A 55 -38.83 5.02 10.47
C CYS A 55 -39.84 4.52 11.51
N ASN A 56 -39.76 3.24 11.86
CA ASN A 56 -40.55 2.69 12.94
C ASN A 56 -39.89 3.12 14.25
N ASP A 57 -40.69 3.64 15.18
CA ASP A 57 -40.22 4.10 16.50
C ASP A 57 -39.52 2.98 17.28
N LEU A 58 -39.86 1.72 16.97
CA LEU A 58 -39.18 0.53 17.47
C LEU A 58 -37.69 0.49 17.07
N TYR A 59 -37.34 0.80 15.81
CA TYR A 59 -35.95 0.80 15.36
C TYR A 59 -35.15 1.94 16.00
N ALA A 60 -35.78 3.12 16.14
CA ALA A 60 -35.18 4.25 16.85
C ALA A 60 -34.89 3.91 18.32
N PHE A 61 -35.82 3.22 19.00
CA PHE A 61 -35.61 2.74 20.37
C PHE A 61 -34.45 1.73 20.48
N VAL A 62 -34.38 0.74 19.57
CA VAL A 62 -33.33 -0.27 19.58
C VAL A 62 -31.95 0.37 19.37
N ILE A 63 -31.80 1.22 18.35
CA ILE A 63 -30.53 1.88 18.06
C ILE A 63 -30.13 2.82 19.19
N GLY A 64 -31.07 3.63 19.71
CA GLY A 64 -30.80 4.53 20.83
C GLY A 64 -30.38 3.79 22.09
N SER A 65 -30.99 2.64 22.40
CA SER A 65 -30.63 1.84 23.58
C SER A 65 -29.24 1.19 23.44
N TYR A 66 -28.87 0.71 22.24
CA TYR A 66 -27.50 0.24 21.98
C TYR A 66 -26.45 1.34 22.10
N VAL A 67 -26.77 2.57 21.69
CA VAL A 67 -25.87 3.72 21.81
C VAL A 67 -25.68 4.12 23.26
N ILE A 68 -26.76 4.15 24.05
CA ILE A 68 -26.68 4.42 25.50
C ILE A 68 -25.85 3.33 26.19
N TRP A 69 -26.08 2.05 25.85
CA TRP A 69 -25.35 0.93 26.44
C TRP A 69 -23.87 0.93 26.07
N SER A 70 -23.53 1.16 24.80
CA SER A 70 -22.14 1.27 24.34
C SER A 70 -21.43 2.50 24.93
N GLY A 71 -22.15 3.63 25.08
CA GLY A 71 -21.65 4.80 25.79
C GLY A 71 -21.35 4.52 27.27
N LEU A 72 -22.25 3.83 27.98
CA LEU A 72 -22.01 3.42 29.36
C LEU A 72 -20.85 2.44 29.49
N ALA A 73 -20.78 1.43 28.62
CA ALA A 73 -19.68 0.47 28.60
C ALA A 73 -18.35 1.15 28.29
N GLY A 74 -18.33 2.06 27.32
CA GLY A 74 -17.17 2.86 26.96
C GLY A 74 -16.73 3.80 28.09
N ALA A 75 -17.67 4.48 28.75
CA ALA A 75 -17.39 5.35 29.89
C ALA A 75 -16.80 4.56 31.08
N ARG A 76 -17.35 3.38 31.39
CA ARG A 76 -16.80 2.47 32.40
C ARG A 76 -15.39 1.99 32.02
N TYR A 77 -15.20 1.60 30.78
CA TYR A 77 -13.89 1.19 30.27
C TYR A 77 -12.86 2.33 30.35
N CYS A 78 -13.27 3.56 30.01
CA CYS A 78 -12.42 4.75 30.13
C CYS A 78 -12.09 5.08 31.59
N ALA A 79 -13.07 4.98 32.50
CA ALA A 79 -12.86 5.20 33.92
C ALA A 79 -11.89 4.16 34.51
N ASP A 80 -12.05 2.88 34.16
CA ASP A 80 -11.12 1.81 34.52
C ASP A 80 -9.71 2.06 33.95
N LEU A 81 -9.63 2.62 32.73
CA LEU A 81 -8.38 3.00 32.08
C LEU A 81 -7.62 4.05 32.88
N ILE A 82 -8.34 5.10 33.30
CA ILE A 82 -7.82 6.23 34.06
C ILE A 82 -7.39 5.76 35.45
N GLN A 83 -8.22 4.95 36.10
CA GLN A 83 -7.97 4.46 37.47
C GLN A 83 -6.76 3.53 37.54
N LYS A 84 -6.50 2.71 36.51
CA LYS A 84 -5.37 1.76 36.51
C LYS A 84 -4.00 2.38 36.18
N ASN A 85 -3.89 3.69 35.96
CA ASN A 85 -2.63 4.38 35.57
C ASN A 85 -1.87 3.71 34.39
N THR A 86 -2.59 2.87 33.64
CA THR A 86 -2.09 2.08 32.49
C THR A 86 -2.36 2.84 31.18
N THR A 87 -2.96 4.03 31.27
CA THR A 87 -3.18 4.95 30.15
C THR A 87 -1.90 5.22 29.37
N ARG A 88 -0.77 5.43 30.08
CA ARG A 88 0.54 5.66 29.43
C ARG A 88 1.02 4.44 28.64
N VAL A 89 0.81 3.23 29.15
CA VAL A 89 1.21 1.98 28.47
C VAL A 89 0.33 1.74 27.24
N LEU A 90 -0.98 1.94 27.35
CA LEU A 90 -1.91 1.79 26.23
C LEU A 90 -1.76 2.89 25.19
N LEU A 91 -1.54 4.14 25.59
CA LEU A 91 -1.22 5.24 24.67
C LEU A 91 0.10 4.98 23.93
N ASN A 92 1.15 4.50 24.62
CA ASN A 92 2.38 4.08 23.95
C ASN A 92 2.14 2.94 22.96
N GLN A 93 1.29 1.98 23.32
CA GLN A 93 0.93 0.88 22.43
C GLN A 93 0.16 1.41 21.21
N ILE A 94 -0.87 2.23 21.40
CA ILE A 94 -1.64 2.88 20.32
C ILE A 94 -0.72 3.70 19.43
N TRP A 95 0.18 4.50 20.00
CA TRP A 95 1.15 5.30 19.26
C TRP A 95 2.09 4.43 18.42
N LYS A 96 2.57 3.31 18.99
CA LYS A 96 3.39 2.33 18.27
C LYS A 96 2.63 1.70 17.10
N TRP A 97 1.38 1.25 17.31
CA TRP A 97 0.55 0.68 16.25
C TRP A 97 0.18 1.71 15.19
N CYS A 98 -0.13 2.94 15.58
CA CYS A 98 -0.37 4.06 14.66
C CYS A 98 0.87 4.32 13.80
N GLY A 99 2.06 4.35 14.40
CA GLY A 99 3.32 4.49 13.68
C GLY A 99 3.57 3.36 12.69
N ILE A 100 3.26 2.11 13.06
CA ILE A 100 3.34 0.95 12.16
C ILE A 100 2.36 1.12 11.00
N ILE A 101 1.09 1.46 11.27
CA ILE A 101 0.04 1.62 10.25
C ILE A 101 0.42 2.71 9.24
N VAL A 102 0.83 3.89 9.72
CA VAL A 102 1.21 5.02 8.86
C VAL A 102 2.38 4.62 7.96
N LYS A 103 3.40 3.99 8.52
CA LYS A 103 4.59 3.53 7.79
C LYS A 103 4.26 2.47 6.75
N SER A 104 3.46 1.47 7.11
CA SER A 104 3.01 0.42 6.19
C SER A 104 2.13 0.97 5.08
N CYS A 105 1.20 1.87 5.41
CA CYS A 105 0.34 2.55 4.44
C CYS A 105 1.16 3.37 3.44
N ALA A 106 2.16 4.14 3.91
CA ALA A 106 3.04 4.91 3.05
C ALA A 106 3.83 4.02 2.08
N LEU A 107 4.41 2.91 2.56
CA LEU A 107 5.15 1.98 1.70
C LEU A 107 4.25 1.27 0.69
N LEU A 108 3.07 0.83 1.10
CA LEU A 108 2.07 0.23 0.21
C LEU A 108 1.58 1.23 -0.84
N SER A 109 1.38 2.49 -0.46
CA SER A 109 1.00 3.55 -1.37
C SER A 109 2.05 3.76 -2.46
N ILE A 110 3.33 3.83 -2.09
CA ILE A 110 4.43 3.94 -3.08
C ILE A 110 4.45 2.72 -4.01
N TRP A 111 4.26 1.52 -3.45
CA TRP A 111 4.27 0.27 -4.20
C TRP A 111 3.09 0.10 -5.17
N ILE A 112 1.90 0.59 -4.80
CA ILE A 112 0.67 0.43 -5.59
C ILE A 112 0.44 1.59 -6.56
N PHE A 113 0.91 2.80 -6.23
CA PHE A 113 0.68 3.97 -7.07
C PHE A 113 1.93 4.37 -7.86
N ILE A 114 3.02 4.71 -7.17
CA ILE A 114 4.19 5.34 -7.82
C ILE A 114 4.91 4.37 -8.76
N ILE A 115 5.27 3.18 -8.28
CA ILE A 115 6.02 2.21 -9.08
C ILE A 115 5.21 1.78 -10.34
N PRO A 116 3.93 1.40 -10.23
CA PRO A 116 3.11 1.07 -11.38
C PRO A 116 2.98 2.20 -12.39
N VAL A 117 2.75 3.44 -11.96
CA VAL A 117 2.69 4.59 -12.87
C VAL A 117 4.00 4.74 -13.65
N LEU A 118 5.15 4.64 -12.98
CA LEU A 118 6.46 4.74 -13.65
C LEU A 118 6.69 3.62 -14.67
N ILE A 119 6.31 2.38 -14.33
CA ILE A 119 6.42 1.24 -15.25
C ILE A 119 5.48 1.41 -16.45
N GLY A 120 4.23 1.80 -16.20
CA GLY A 120 3.22 2.05 -17.22
C GLY A 120 3.66 3.11 -18.22
N LEU A 121 4.10 4.26 -17.71
CA LEU A 121 4.64 5.35 -18.54
C LEU A 121 5.85 4.90 -19.36
N LEU A 122 6.78 4.16 -18.76
CA LEU A 122 7.93 3.64 -19.48
C LEU A 122 7.51 2.71 -20.62
N PHE A 123 6.57 1.78 -20.35
CA PHE A 123 6.07 0.86 -21.35
C PHE A 123 5.31 1.58 -22.47
N GLU A 124 4.50 2.57 -22.13
CA GLU A 124 3.77 3.38 -23.09
C GLU A 124 4.72 4.14 -24.03
N LEU A 125 5.73 4.82 -23.47
CA LEU A 125 6.74 5.54 -24.25
C LEU A 125 7.60 4.61 -25.11
N LEU A 126 7.85 3.38 -24.63
CA LEU A 126 8.73 2.43 -25.31
C LEU A 126 8.04 1.65 -26.43
N VAL A 127 6.78 1.23 -26.22
CA VAL A 127 6.07 0.32 -27.13
C VAL A 127 4.84 0.97 -27.75
N ILE A 128 4.01 1.63 -26.94
CA ILE A 128 2.69 2.10 -27.38
C ILE A 128 2.82 3.33 -28.27
N VAL A 129 3.61 4.33 -27.87
CA VAL A 129 3.78 5.59 -28.62
C VAL A 129 4.36 5.34 -30.01
N PRO A 130 5.44 4.54 -30.19
CA PRO A 130 5.98 4.24 -31.52
C PRO A 130 5.03 3.44 -32.42
N MET A 131 4.18 2.58 -31.86
CA MET A 131 3.24 1.76 -32.63
C MET A 131 1.93 2.47 -32.97
N ARG A 132 1.40 3.29 -32.06
CA ARG A 132 0.04 3.85 -32.16
C ARG A 132 -0.01 5.15 -32.96
N VAL A 133 1.01 6.00 -32.85
CA VAL A 133 0.90 7.40 -33.27
C VAL A 133 1.78 7.68 -34.50
N PRO A 134 1.23 8.09 -35.65
CA PRO A 134 1.99 8.50 -36.83
C PRO A 134 2.77 9.81 -36.58
N VAL A 135 3.81 10.07 -37.39
CA VAL A 135 4.71 11.26 -37.46
C VAL A 135 4.29 12.55 -36.72
N ASP A 136 3.02 12.88 -36.97
CA ASP A 136 2.52 14.25 -36.98
C ASP A 136 1.58 14.56 -35.80
N GLU A 137 1.23 13.55 -35.00
CA GLU A 137 0.30 13.71 -33.85
C GLU A 137 0.97 13.57 -32.48
N SER A 138 0.42 14.23 -31.47
CA SER A 138 0.86 14.12 -30.07
C SER A 138 0.11 12.98 -29.35
N PRO A 139 0.82 12.07 -28.64
CA PRO A 139 0.16 11.02 -27.87
C PRO A 139 -0.65 11.60 -26.70
N VAL A 140 -1.84 11.06 -26.47
CA VAL A 140 -2.68 11.35 -25.30
C VAL A 140 -2.40 10.29 -24.24
N PHE A 141 -1.80 10.72 -23.14
CA PHE A 141 -1.48 9.88 -21.99
C PHE A 141 -2.71 9.70 -21.10
N LEU A 142 -3.11 8.46 -20.86
CA LEU A 142 -4.23 8.12 -19.99
C LEU A 142 -3.71 7.45 -18.72
N LEU A 143 -3.27 8.27 -17.76
CA LEU A 143 -2.61 7.87 -16.52
C LEU A 143 -3.26 6.69 -15.78
N TYR A 144 -4.60 6.58 -15.78
CA TYR A 144 -5.30 5.46 -15.15
C TYR A 144 -5.05 4.13 -15.88
N GLN A 145 -5.01 4.14 -17.21
CA GLN A 145 -4.72 2.96 -18.02
C GLN A 145 -3.26 2.54 -17.84
N ASP A 146 -2.33 3.50 -17.83
CA ASP A 146 -0.90 3.23 -17.68
C ASP A 146 -0.61 2.67 -16.28
N TRP A 147 -1.27 3.21 -15.25
CA TRP A 147 -1.24 2.66 -13.90
C TRP A 147 -1.71 1.20 -13.86
N ALA A 148 -2.83 0.89 -14.51
CA ALA A 148 -3.36 -0.48 -14.54
C ALA A 148 -2.41 -1.45 -15.27
N LEU A 149 -1.83 -1.04 -16.41
CA LEU A 149 -0.82 -1.80 -17.14
C LEU A 149 0.44 -2.01 -16.28
N GLY A 150 0.91 -0.96 -15.62
CA GLY A 150 2.05 -1.02 -14.71
C GLY A 150 1.82 -1.98 -13.53
N LEU A 151 0.60 -2.05 -12.99
CA LEU A 151 0.25 -3.01 -11.94
C LEU A 151 0.33 -4.46 -12.45
N ILE A 152 -0.11 -4.72 -13.67
CA ILE A 152 -0.02 -6.06 -14.29
C ILE A 152 1.45 -6.44 -14.44
N PHE A 153 2.28 -5.56 -14.99
CA PHE A 153 3.72 -5.81 -15.12
C PHE A 153 4.41 -6.00 -13.77
N LEU A 154 4.12 -5.16 -12.78
CA LEU A 154 4.66 -5.31 -11.43
C LEU A 154 4.27 -6.67 -10.82
N LYS A 155 3.04 -7.12 -11.03
CA LYS A 155 2.55 -8.42 -10.54
C LYS A 155 3.23 -9.60 -11.23
N ILE A 156 3.43 -9.52 -12.55
CA ILE A 156 4.15 -10.55 -13.30
C ILE A 156 5.61 -10.61 -12.84
N TRP A 157 6.27 -9.46 -12.77
CA TRP A 157 7.66 -9.35 -12.34
C TRP A 157 7.88 -9.88 -10.92
N THR A 158 7.07 -9.46 -9.96
CA THR A 158 7.17 -9.95 -8.57
C THR A 158 6.97 -11.46 -8.46
N ARG A 159 6.03 -12.04 -9.23
CA ARG A 159 5.87 -13.50 -9.28
C ARG A 159 7.10 -14.18 -9.86
N LEU A 160 7.66 -13.64 -10.93
CA LEU A 160 8.79 -14.24 -11.63
C LEU A 160 10.06 -14.19 -10.76
N VAL A 161 10.29 -13.09 -10.05
CA VAL A 161 11.38 -12.97 -9.06
C VAL A 161 11.23 -13.99 -7.92
N MET A 162 10.00 -14.22 -7.44
CA MET A 162 9.75 -15.20 -6.37
C MET A 162 9.83 -16.66 -6.85
N LEU A 163 9.54 -16.93 -8.13
CA LEU A 163 9.57 -18.26 -8.74
C LEU A 163 10.97 -18.68 -9.21
N ASP A 164 11.99 -17.86 -8.99
CA ASP A 164 13.38 -18.14 -9.34
C ASP A 164 13.59 -18.42 -10.85
N GLN A 165 12.69 -17.94 -11.71
CA GLN A 165 12.80 -18.13 -13.16
C GLN A 165 13.69 -17.07 -13.85
N MET A 166 14.23 -16.11 -13.09
CA MET A 166 14.97 -14.95 -13.61
C MET A 166 16.49 -15.00 -13.37
N ILE A 167 17.03 -16.14 -12.90
CA ILE A 167 18.42 -16.37 -12.47
C ILE A 167 19.51 -15.86 -13.46
N PRO A 168 19.36 -15.90 -14.79
CA PRO A 168 20.43 -15.41 -15.68
C PRO A 168 20.53 -13.87 -15.77
N LEU A 169 19.44 -13.17 -15.47
CA LEU A 169 19.22 -11.75 -15.79
C LEU A 169 19.09 -10.86 -14.56
N VAL A 170 18.56 -11.39 -13.46
CA VAL A 170 18.33 -10.63 -12.22
C VAL A 170 19.17 -11.21 -11.10
N ASP A 171 19.82 -10.30 -10.38
CA ASP A 171 20.70 -10.61 -9.26
C ASP A 171 19.93 -11.36 -8.16
N GLU A 172 20.49 -12.47 -7.65
CA GLU A 172 19.94 -13.31 -6.56
C GLU A 172 19.55 -12.48 -5.32
N SER A 173 20.20 -11.33 -5.17
CA SER A 173 19.96 -10.37 -4.08
C SER A 173 18.51 -9.89 -3.99
N TRP A 174 17.74 -9.85 -5.09
CA TRP A 174 16.34 -9.40 -5.06
C TRP A 174 15.40 -10.39 -4.37
N ARG A 175 15.55 -11.69 -4.63
CA ARG A 175 14.72 -12.74 -4.03
C ARG A 175 14.84 -12.71 -2.51
N VAL A 176 16.08 -12.67 -2.00
CA VAL A 176 16.39 -12.59 -0.57
C VAL A 176 15.78 -11.33 0.06
N LYS A 177 15.83 -10.18 -0.63
CA LYS A 177 15.22 -8.94 -0.15
C LYS A 177 13.69 -9.06 -0.01
N PHE A 178 13.01 -9.68 -0.98
CA PHE A 178 11.56 -9.87 -0.93
C PHE A 178 11.13 -10.92 0.10
N GLU A 179 11.89 -12.00 0.25
CA GLU A 179 11.64 -12.99 1.31
C GLU A 179 11.76 -12.36 2.68
N ARG A 180 12.80 -11.55 2.91
CA ARG A 180 12.97 -10.83 4.17
C ARG A 180 11.78 -9.91 4.48
N VAL A 181 11.26 -9.18 3.49
CA VAL A 181 10.07 -8.34 3.66
C VAL A 181 8.83 -9.18 4.01
N ARG A 182 8.70 -10.36 3.40
CA ARG A 182 7.59 -11.28 3.65
C ARG A 182 7.68 -11.90 5.06
N GLU A 183 8.87 -12.24 5.53
CA GLU A 183 9.12 -12.82 6.86
C GLU A 183 8.96 -11.80 7.99
N ASP A 184 9.47 -10.58 7.82
CA ASP A 184 9.35 -9.50 8.83
C ASP A 184 7.89 -9.07 9.04
N GLY A 185 7.02 -9.28 8.05
CA GLY A 185 5.61 -8.92 8.08
C GLY A 185 5.36 -7.42 8.30
N PHE A 186 4.11 -7.01 8.51
CA PHE A 186 3.77 -5.60 8.70
C PHE A 186 4.19 -5.04 10.07
N SER A 187 4.22 -5.88 11.11
CA SER A 187 4.43 -5.44 12.50
C SER A 187 5.90 -5.17 12.85
N ARG A 188 6.85 -5.85 12.20
CA ARG A 188 8.30 -5.67 12.41
C ARG A 188 9.02 -5.05 11.21
N LEU A 189 8.28 -4.59 10.21
CA LEU A 189 8.83 -4.05 8.98
C LEU A 189 9.84 -2.93 9.23
N GLN A 190 11.10 -3.13 8.84
CA GLN A 190 12.13 -2.08 8.82
C GLN A 190 11.92 -1.16 7.60
N GLY A 191 10.85 -0.37 7.61
CA GLY A 191 10.46 0.44 6.45
C GLY A 191 11.51 1.43 5.91
N LEU A 192 12.45 1.94 6.72
CA LEU A 192 13.57 2.73 6.18
C LEU A 192 14.52 1.86 5.35
N TRP A 193 14.76 0.62 5.79
CA TRP A 193 15.53 -0.35 5.02
C TRP A 193 14.78 -0.75 3.74
N VAL A 194 13.48 -1.04 3.80
CA VAL A 194 12.67 -1.34 2.60
C VAL A 194 12.68 -0.16 1.62
N LEU A 195 12.52 1.06 2.13
CA LEU A 195 12.54 2.25 1.31
C LEU A 195 13.90 2.43 0.62
N ARG A 196 15.00 2.29 1.36
CA ARG A 196 16.36 2.51 0.84
C ARG A 196 16.86 1.38 -0.06
N GLU A 197 16.55 0.14 0.29
CA GLU A 197 17.18 -1.06 -0.30
C GLU A 197 16.34 -1.69 -1.42
N ILE A 198 15.03 -1.39 -1.46
CA ILE A 198 14.09 -1.93 -2.44
C ILE A 198 13.43 -0.80 -3.23
N VAL A 199 12.71 0.11 -2.58
CA VAL A 199 11.88 1.11 -3.26
C VAL A 199 12.75 2.12 -4.02
N PHE A 200 13.75 2.70 -3.35
CA PHE A 200 14.65 3.70 -3.93
C PHE A 200 15.41 3.18 -5.16
N PRO A 201 16.08 2.01 -5.14
CA PRO A 201 16.76 1.51 -6.33
C PRO A 201 15.80 1.23 -7.49
N ILE A 202 14.58 0.71 -7.23
CA ILE A 202 13.57 0.51 -8.28
C ILE A 202 13.16 1.85 -8.90
N ILE A 203 12.78 2.83 -8.08
CA ILE A 203 12.38 4.16 -8.55
C ILE A 203 13.52 4.82 -9.32
N MET A 204 14.75 4.78 -8.80
CA MET A 204 15.91 5.39 -9.46
C MET A 204 16.19 4.74 -10.82
N LYS A 205 16.10 3.41 -10.94
CA LYS A 205 16.28 2.71 -12.22
C LYS A 205 15.19 3.08 -13.23
N LEU A 206 13.93 3.10 -12.80
CA LEU A 206 12.80 3.49 -13.65
C LEU A 206 12.89 4.96 -14.07
N LEU A 207 13.20 5.86 -13.13
CA LEU A 207 13.36 7.28 -13.41
C LEU A 207 14.54 7.54 -14.36
N THR A 208 15.66 6.84 -14.19
CA THR A 208 16.80 6.94 -15.11
C THR A 208 16.40 6.47 -16.51
N ALA A 209 15.68 5.35 -16.62
CA ALA A 209 15.18 4.83 -17.90
C ALA A 209 14.18 5.78 -18.58
N LEU A 210 13.43 6.57 -17.80
CA LEU A 210 12.50 7.58 -18.31
C LEU A 210 13.22 8.87 -18.73
N CYS A 211 14.12 9.37 -17.87
CA CYS A 211 14.75 10.68 -18.00
C CYS A 211 15.89 10.69 -19.02
N VAL A 212 16.72 9.65 -19.12
CA VAL A 212 17.88 9.64 -20.03
C VAL A 212 17.44 9.82 -21.49
N PRO A 213 16.48 9.04 -22.03
CA PRO A 213 16.01 9.22 -23.41
C PRO A 213 15.32 10.57 -23.62
N TYR A 214 14.61 11.07 -22.60
CA TYR A 214 13.97 12.39 -22.64
C TYR A 214 14.98 13.53 -22.77
N VAL A 215 16.03 13.53 -21.94
CA VAL A 215 17.10 14.55 -21.99
C VAL A 215 17.87 14.47 -23.29
N VAL A 216 18.18 13.26 -23.77
CA VAL A 216 18.85 13.07 -25.06
C VAL A 216 17.99 13.64 -26.20
N SER A 217 16.73 13.25 -26.28
CA SER A 217 15.85 13.64 -27.39
C SER A 217 15.42 15.11 -27.40
N ARG A 218 15.08 15.69 -26.23
CA ARG A 218 14.64 17.09 -26.15
C ARG A 218 15.74 18.09 -25.83
N GLY A 219 16.84 17.64 -25.22
CA GLY A 219 17.96 18.51 -24.86
C GLY A 219 19.03 18.50 -25.94
N ILE A 220 19.65 17.34 -26.15
CA ILE A 220 20.90 17.25 -26.94
C ILE A 220 20.62 17.42 -28.44
N PHE A 221 19.65 16.70 -29.00
CA PHE A 221 19.41 16.70 -30.44
C PHE A 221 18.94 18.06 -31.02
N PRO A 222 18.07 18.83 -30.34
CA PRO A 222 17.66 20.15 -30.84
C PRO A 222 18.80 21.17 -30.86
N ILE A 223 19.74 21.09 -29.91
CA ILE A 223 20.92 21.98 -29.85
C ILE A 223 21.86 21.73 -31.03
N LEU A 224 21.88 20.53 -31.59
CA LEU A 224 22.71 20.16 -32.75
C LEU A 224 22.18 20.69 -34.09
N GLY A 225 21.03 21.38 -34.10
CA GLY A 225 20.51 22.07 -35.30
C GLY A 225 19.88 21.14 -36.36
N TYR A 226 19.47 19.92 -35.98
CA TYR A 226 18.81 18.99 -36.89
C TYR A 226 17.42 19.46 -37.34
N PRO A 227 16.97 19.11 -38.56
CA PRO A 227 15.64 19.46 -39.05
C PRO A 227 14.52 18.87 -38.18
N LEU A 228 13.37 19.56 -38.13
CA LEU A 228 12.25 19.25 -37.24
C LEU A 228 11.76 17.79 -37.34
N LEU A 229 11.80 17.23 -38.55
CA LEU A 229 11.41 15.84 -38.84
C LEU A 229 12.29 14.84 -38.08
N VAL A 230 13.60 15.08 -38.05
CA VAL A 230 14.58 14.23 -37.37
C VAL A 230 14.40 14.34 -35.86
N ASN A 231 14.18 15.53 -35.32
CA ASN A 231 13.92 15.71 -33.89
C ASN A 231 12.63 15.01 -33.42
N SER A 232 11.56 15.04 -34.23
CA SER A 232 10.32 14.31 -33.93
C SER A 232 10.53 12.80 -33.94
N ALA A 233 11.25 12.28 -34.95
CA ALA A 233 11.58 10.86 -35.03
C ALA A 233 12.47 10.41 -33.85
N VAL A 234 13.51 11.18 -33.53
CA VAL A 234 14.40 10.91 -32.40
C VAL A 234 13.62 10.89 -31.10
N TYR A 235 12.70 11.84 -30.86
CA TYR A 235 11.86 11.82 -29.65
C TYR A 235 11.06 10.52 -29.50
N ARG A 236 10.49 10.00 -30.58
CA ARG A 236 9.67 8.78 -30.53
C ARG A 236 10.50 7.51 -30.34
N PHE A 237 11.65 7.44 -31.01
CA PHE A 237 12.51 6.25 -30.97
C PHE A 237 13.62 6.31 -29.93
N ALA A 238 13.76 7.42 -29.18
CA ALA A 238 14.80 7.59 -28.17
C ALA A 238 14.80 6.47 -27.13
N TRP A 239 13.63 6.10 -26.61
CA TRP A 239 13.50 5.05 -25.61
C TRP A 239 13.90 3.67 -26.17
N LEU A 240 13.49 3.36 -27.39
CA LEU A 240 13.88 2.12 -28.09
C LEU A 240 15.39 2.09 -28.39
N GLY A 241 15.96 3.20 -28.85
CA GLY A 241 17.39 3.32 -29.13
C GLY A 241 18.25 3.18 -27.88
N CYS A 242 17.87 3.83 -26.78
CA CYS A 242 18.55 3.69 -25.49
C CYS A 242 18.44 2.26 -24.92
N LEU A 243 17.29 1.59 -25.09
CA LEU A 243 17.12 0.19 -24.69
C LEU A 243 18.08 -0.69 -25.51
N LEU A 244 18.06 -0.57 -26.85
CA LEU A 244 18.90 -1.37 -27.74
C LEU A 244 20.40 -1.18 -27.43
N PHE A 245 20.84 0.07 -27.25
CA PHE A 245 22.21 0.37 -26.85
C PHE A 245 22.59 -0.27 -25.51
N SER A 246 21.68 -0.21 -24.53
CA SER A 246 21.87 -0.82 -23.21
C SER A 246 21.98 -2.34 -23.30
N LEU A 247 21.16 -3.00 -24.13
CA LEU A 247 21.25 -4.43 -24.39
C LEU A 247 22.56 -4.82 -25.05
N LEU A 248 22.99 -4.08 -26.09
CA LEU A 248 24.27 -4.33 -26.76
C LEU A 248 25.45 -4.19 -25.80
N TYR A 249 25.43 -3.18 -24.94
CA TYR A 249 26.44 -3.00 -23.90
C TYR A 249 26.51 -4.19 -22.93
N LEU A 250 25.35 -4.65 -22.43
CA LEU A 250 25.26 -5.81 -21.54
C LEU A 250 25.72 -7.11 -22.23
N CYS A 251 25.29 -7.34 -23.47
CA CYS A 251 25.74 -8.47 -24.28
C CYS A 251 27.25 -8.44 -24.48
N GLY A 252 27.83 -7.29 -24.80
CA GLY A 252 29.28 -7.11 -24.93
C GLY A 252 30.02 -7.42 -23.64
N GLN A 253 29.54 -6.92 -22.49
CA GLN A 253 30.15 -7.19 -21.19
C GLN A 253 30.08 -8.68 -20.81
N ARG A 254 28.93 -9.33 -21.04
CA ARG A 254 28.75 -10.77 -20.80
C ARG A 254 29.64 -11.60 -21.72
N PHE A 255 29.72 -11.23 -23.00
CA PHE A 255 30.60 -11.89 -23.96
C PHE A 255 32.07 -11.74 -23.54
N HIS A 256 32.49 -10.56 -23.09
CA HIS A 256 33.85 -10.35 -22.58
C HIS A 256 34.16 -11.22 -21.36
N ILE A 257 33.25 -11.32 -20.39
CA ILE A 257 33.43 -12.18 -19.21
C ILE A 257 33.48 -13.65 -19.62
N TRP A 258 32.55 -14.08 -20.48
CA TRP A 258 32.50 -15.45 -20.97
C TRP A 258 33.78 -15.81 -21.73
N PHE A 259 34.26 -14.92 -22.60
CA PHE A 259 35.48 -15.11 -23.35
C PHE A 259 36.70 -15.21 -22.44
N ARG A 260 36.79 -14.36 -21.41
CA ARG A 260 37.87 -14.44 -20.41
C ARG A 260 37.82 -15.74 -19.60
N ASN A 261 36.64 -16.20 -19.22
CA ASN A 261 36.47 -17.46 -18.51
C ASN A 261 36.82 -18.66 -19.40
N LEU A 262 36.41 -18.64 -20.66
CA LEU A 262 36.76 -19.66 -21.64
C LEU A 262 38.29 -19.71 -21.85
N HIS A 263 38.92 -18.54 -22.01
CA HIS A 263 40.36 -18.43 -22.14
C HIS A 263 41.09 -19.00 -20.92
N ASN A 264 40.66 -18.66 -19.71
CA ASN A 264 41.23 -19.18 -18.48
C ASN A 264 41.03 -20.69 -18.34
N SER A 265 39.85 -21.23 -18.67
CA SER A 265 39.60 -22.68 -18.66
C SER A 265 40.54 -23.43 -19.60
N ILE A 266 40.74 -22.93 -20.82
CA ILE A 266 41.67 -23.53 -21.80
C ILE A 266 43.11 -23.47 -21.29
N ARG A 267 43.50 -22.35 -20.64
CA ARG A 267 44.81 -22.19 -20.03
C ARG A 267 45.00 -23.19 -18.89
N ASP A 268 44.05 -23.28 -17.98
CA ASP A 268 44.16 -24.12 -16.77
C ASP A 268 44.21 -25.60 -17.14
N ASP A 269 43.47 -26.02 -18.18
CA ASP A 269 43.55 -27.38 -18.73
C ASP A 269 44.91 -27.66 -19.37
N ARG A 270 45.49 -26.71 -20.11
CA ARG A 270 46.80 -26.89 -20.76
C ARG A 270 47.95 -26.93 -19.74
N TYR A 271 47.91 -26.08 -18.73
CA TYR A 271 48.99 -25.96 -17.74
C TYR A 271 48.73 -26.80 -16.47
N LEU A 272 47.65 -27.59 -16.44
CA LEU A 272 47.24 -28.44 -15.31
C LEU A 272 47.19 -27.68 -13.97
N ILE A 273 46.95 -26.38 -14.02
CA ILE A 273 46.95 -25.50 -12.85
C ILE A 273 45.77 -25.92 -11.96
N GLY A 274 46.06 -26.33 -10.72
CA GLY A 274 45.04 -26.79 -9.76
C GLY A 274 44.81 -28.31 -9.72
N ARG A 275 45.37 -29.10 -10.65
CA ARG A 275 45.36 -30.56 -10.52
C ARG A 275 46.57 -31.02 -9.69
N ARG A 276 46.32 -31.67 -8.56
CA ARG A 276 47.38 -32.36 -7.79
C ARG A 276 47.71 -33.69 -8.46
N LEU A 277 48.99 -33.93 -8.75
CA LEU A 277 49.49 -35.22 -9.21
C LEU A 277 49.29 -36.26 -8.10
N HIS A 278 48.50 -37.29 -8.37
CA HIS A 278 48.46 -38.49 -7.53
C HIS A 278 49.70 -39.31 -7.83
N ASN A 279 50.67 -39.29 -6.91
CA ASN A 279 51.79 -40.23 -6.97
C ASN A 279 51.26 -41.61 -6.61
N TYR A 280 51.04 -42.46 -7.62
CA TYR A 280 50.93 -43.90 -7.42
C TYR A 280 52.35 -44.42 -7.17
N GLY A 281 52.82 -44.29 -5.93
CA GLY A 281 54.08 -44.92 -5.51
C GLY A 281 53.95 -46.43 -5.66
N GLU A 282 54.80 -46.99 -6.51
CA GLU A 282 54.99 -48.43 -6.73
C GLU A 282 55.11 -49.13 -5.37
N LYS A 283 54.11 -49.94 -5.03
CA LYS A 283 54.27 -50.97 -4.00
C LYS A 283 54.96 -52.16 -4.67
N LEU A 284 56.29 -52.17 -4.58
CA LEU A 284 57.09 -53.39 -4.66
C LEU A 284 57.09 -54.06 -3.28
#